data_AF-A0A849RX46-F1
#
_entry.id   AF-A0A849RX46-F1
#
_cell.length_a   1.000
_cell.length_b   1.000
_cell.length_c   1.000
_cell.angle_alpha   90.00
_cell.angle_beta   90.00
_cell.angle_gamma   90.00
#
_symmetry.space_group_name_H-M   'P 1'
#
loop_
_entity.id
_entity.type
_entity.pdbx_description
1 polymer ?
#
loop_
_entity_poly.entity_id
_entity_poly.type
_entity_poly.pdbx_seq_one_letter_code
_entity_poly.pdbx_strand_id
1 'polypeptide(L)'
;MLAWPPTVRAVVILATTFMLLLGSNWTYQAFNKPAEILFPLDHSMNKSPSETWKQYGSLFRKHATSTITPELLAALAQAEGGGNPAARTYWQWHLTWNPLELYRPASSAVGMYQITDGTFHEAKRYCIHDHRVVEDGPWDNPNSCWFNSLY
;
A
#
# COMPACT_ATOMS: atom_id res chain seq x y z
N MET A 1 12.69 -30.71 -40.96
CA MET A 1 12.39 -29.92 -39.75
C MET A 1 13.67 -29.17 -39.37
N LEU A 2 13.73 -27.85 -39.57
CA LEU A 2 14.93 -27.08 -39.21
C LEU A 2 15.07 -27.08 -37.69
N ALA A 3 16.03 -27.85 -37.16
CA ALA A 3 16.37 -27.82 -35.74
C ALA A 3 17.04 -26.46 -35.44
N TRP A 4 16.52 -25.74 -34.45
CA TRP A 4 17.12 -24.47 -34.04
C TRP A 4 18.55 -24.68 -33.54
N PRO A 5 19.49 -23.75 -33.85
CA PRO A 5 20.82 -23.80 -33.29
C PRO A 5 20.77 -23.91 -31.75
N PRO A 6 21.68 -24.67 -31.12
CA PRO A 6 21.66 -24.90 -29.67
C PRO A 6 21.73 -23.59 -28.87
N THR A 7 22.39 -22.57 -29.41
CA THR A 7 22.45 -21.21 -28.86
C THR A 7 21.09 -20.53 -28.85
N VAL A 8 20.36 -20.56 -29.96
CA VAL A 8 19.01 -19.99 -30.07
C VAL A 8 18.07 -20.68 -29.10
N ARG A 9 18.13 -22.02 -29.01
CA ARG A 9 17.33 -22.78 -28.05
C ARG A 9 17.64 -22.38 -26.61
N ALA A 10 18.91 -22.24 -26.24
CA ALA A 10 19.31 -21.82 -24.90
C ALA A 10 18.83 -20.42 -24.57
N VAL A 11 18.99 -19.45 -25.48
CA VAL A 11 18.51 -18.07 -25.30
C VAL A 11 17.00 -18.04 -25.11
N VAL A 12 16.25 -18.78 -25.91
CA VAL A 12 14.78 -18.82 -25.80
C VAL A 12 14.35 -19.42 -24.47
N ILE A 13 14.96 -20.54 -24.05
CA ILE A 13 14.66 -21.14 -22.74
C ILE A 13 14.94 -20.13 -21.62
N LEU A 14 16.11 -19.49 -21.61
CA LEU A 14 16.46 -18.50 -20.58
C LEU A 14 15.50 -17.31 -20.57
N ALA A 15 15.17 -16.76 -21.75
CA ALA A 15 14.24 -15.65 -21.86
C ALA A 15 12.83 -16.03 -21.39
N THR A 16 12.33 -17.21 -21.76
CA THR A 16 11.03 -17.71 -21.30
C THR A 16 11.02 -17.93 -19.80
N THR A 17 12.05 -18.56 -19.23
CA THR A 17 12.17 -18.75 -17.78
C THR A 17 12.21 -17.42 -17.04
N PHE A 18 12.98 -16.44 -17.54
CA PHE A 18 13.05 -15.11 -16.94
C PHE A 18 11.71 -14.38 -16.97
N MET A 19 10.99 -14.42 -18.09
CA MET A 19 9.65 -13.84 -18.20
C MET A 19 8.64 -14.51 -17.27
N LEU A 20 8.72 -15.83 -17.11
CA LEU A 20 7.87 -16.55 -16.15
C LEU A 20 8.16 -16.12 -14.71
N LEU A 21 9.44 -15.97 -14.34
CA LEU A 21 9.82 -15.51 -13.00
C LEU A 21 9.29 -14.10 -12.72
N LEU A 22 9.48 -13.17 -13.66
CA LEU A 22 8.96 -11.81 -13.52
C LEU A 22 7.43 -11.78 -13.44
N GLY A 23 6.76 -12.57 -14.29
CA GLY A 23 5.30 -12.70 -14.28
C GLY A 23 4.79 -13.24 -12.96
N SER A 24 5.37 -14.33 -12.46
CA SER A 24 5.00 -14.92 -11.16
C SER A 24 5.27 -13.97 -9.99
N ASN A 25 6.42 -13.29 -9.96
CA ASN A 25 6.74 -12.29 -8.95
C ASN A 25 5.71 -11.15 -8.97
N TRP A 26 5.39 -10.61 -10.15
CA TRP A 26 4.39 -9.55 -10.28
C TRP A 26 3.00 -10.01 -9.85
N THR A 27 2.55 -11.19 -10.27
CA THR A 27 1.25 -11.76 -9.85
C THR A 27 1.19 -11.95 -8.34
N TYR A 28 2.27 -12.43 -7.72
CA TYR A 28 2.36 -12.58 -6.28
C TYR A 28 2.25 -11.23 -5.56
N GLN A 29 2.97 -10.21 -6.01
CA GLN A 29 2.89 -8.87 -5.42
C GLN A 29 1.51 -8.23 -5.64
N ALA A 30 0.93 -8.33 -6.83
CA ALA A 30 -0.40 -7.80 -7.13
C ALA A 30 -1.52 -8.47 -6.30
N PHE A 31 -1.39 -9.77 -6.02
CA PHE A 31 -2.34 -10.50 -5.18
C PHE A 31 -2.25 -10.09 -3.71
N ASN A 32 -1.03 -10.00 -3.16
CA ASN A 32 -0.82 -9.66 -1.74
C ASN A 32 -0.90 -8.16 -1.48
N LYS A 33 -0.68 -7.31 -2.50
CA LYS A 33 -0.70 -5.85 -2.43
C LYS A 33 -1.44 -5.27 -3.63
N PRO A 34 -2.80 -5.28 -3.60
CA PRO A 34 -3.61 -4.83 -4.74
C PRO A 34 -3.33 -3.38 -5.17
N ALA A 35 -2.87 -2.53 -4.26
CA ALA A 35 -2.46 -1.16 -4.57
C ALA A 35 -1.33 -1.09 -5.62
N GLU A 36 -0.50 -2.14 -5.74
CA GLU A 36 0.55 -2.22 -6.75
C GLU A 36 0.02 -2.26 -8.18
N ILE A 37 -1.24 -2.69 -8.39
CA ILE A 37 -1.89 -2.65 -9.72
C ILE A 37 -2.01 -1.21 -10.22
N LEU A 38 -2.14 -0.25 -9.30
CA LEU A 38 -2.17 1.16 -9.63
C LEU A 38 -0.80 1.71 -10.02
N PHE A 39 0.23 0.82 -10.15
CA PHE A 39 1.50 0.98 -10.90
C PHE A 39 1.63 2.29 -11.69
N PRO A 40 0.86 2.36 -12.79
CA PRO A 40 1.06 3.37 -13.81
C PRO A 40 0.41 4.72 -13.48
N LEU A 41 -0.45 4.78 -12.46
CA LEU A 41 -1.28 5.96 -12.15
C LEU A 41 -0.76 6.79 -10.98
N ASP A 42 0.34 6.37 -10.33
CA ASP A 42 0.79 6.90 -9.04
C ASP A 42 0.88 8.43 -9.01
N HIS A 43 1.65 9.02 -9.92
CA HIS A 43 1.87 10.47 -9.95
C HIS A 43 0.63 11.27 -10.37
N SER A 44 -0.29 10.66 -11.11
CA SER A 44 -1.55 11.32 -11.52
C SER A 44 -2.53 11.49 -10.36
N MET A 45 -2.33 10.74 -9.28
CA MET A 45 -3.20 10.77 -8.10
C MET A 45 -2.71 11.73 -7.01
N ASN A 46 -1.52 12.32 -7.18
CA ASN A 46 -1.00 13.36 -6.30
C ASN A 46 -1.88 14.60 -6.37
N LYS A 47 -2.03 15.27 -5.22
CA LYS A 47 -2.87 16.46 -5.07
C LYS A 47 -2.07 17.58 -4.43
N SER A 48 -2.37 18.81 -4.82
CA SER A 48 -1.92 19.97 -4.07
C SER A 48 -2.59 20.01 -2.69
N PRO A 49 -2.02 20.71 -1.70
CA PRO A 49 -2.61 20.79 -0.36
C PRO A 49 -4.07 21.27 -0.35
N SER A 50 -4.43 22.21 -1.23
CA SER A 50 -5.80 22.72 -1.34
C SER A 50 -6.78 21.70 -1.93
N GLU A 51 -6.34 20.89 -2.90
CA GLU A 51 -7.12 19.79 -3.46
C GLU A 51 -7.31 18.66 -2.46
N THR A 52 -6.24 18.29 -1.73
CA THR A 52 -6.27 17.33 -0.63
C THR A 52 -7.30 17.75 0.42
N TRP A 53 -7.27 19.03 0.84
CA TRP A 53 -8.24 19.56 1.79
C TRP A 53 -9.67 19.60 1.24
N LYS A 54 -9.83 20.03 -0.01
CA LYS A 54 -11.14 20.10 -0.68
C LYS A 54 -11.79 18.71 -0.76
N GLN A 55 -11.00 17.68 -1.03
CA GLN A 55 -11.51 16.32 -1.22
C GLN A 55 -11.67 15.54 0.09
N TYR A 56 -10.70 15.65 1.01
CA TYR A 56 -10.63 14.80 2.20
C TYR A 56 -10.87 15.56 3.52
N GLY A 57 -11.05 16.88 3.49
CA GLY A 57 -11.21 17.69 4.70
C GLY A 57 -12.37 17.28 5.61
N SER A 58 -13.46 16.73 5.04
CA SER A 58 -14.55 16.14 5.84
C SER A 58 -14.11 14.89 6.60
N LEU A 59 -13.28 14.02 5.99
CA LEU A 59 -12.72 12.84 6.63
C LEU A 59 -11.71 13.21 7.71
N PHE A 60 -10.84 14.20 7.44
CA PHE A 60 -9.90 14.70 8.45
C PHE A 60 -10.63 15.25 9.66
N ARG A 61 -11.71 16.03 9.45
CA ARG A 61 -12.56 16.49 10.55
C ARG A 61 -13.18 15.32 11.31
N LYS A 62 -13.79 14.38 10.60
CA LYS A 62 -14.46 13.21 11.19
C LYS A 62 -13.52 12.36 12.07
N HIS A 63 -12.26 12.22 11.67
CA HIS A 63 -11.29 11.33 12.34
C HIS A 63 -10.26 12.06 13.21
N ALA A 64 -10.39 13.38 13.39
CA ALA A 64 -9.54 14.15 14.29
C ALA A 64 -9.86 13.85 15.76
N THR A 65 -8.88 14.06 16.63
CA THR A 65 -9.02 14.02 18.09
C THR A 65 -8.67 15.38 18.70
N SER A 66 -8.76 15.51 20.03
CA SER A 66 -8.33 16.73 20.73
C SER A 66 -6.85 17.05 20.56
N THR A 67 -6.02 16.03 20.29
CA THR A 67 -4.56 16.17 20.12
C THR A 67 -4.16 16.13 18.65
N ILE A 68 -4.82 15.26 17.86
CA ILE A 68 -4.54 15.08 16.44
C ILE A 68 -5.59 15.86 15.65
N THR A 69 -5.26 17.11 15.31
CA THR A 69 -6.19 18.02 14.63
C THR A 69 -6.42 17.63 13.17
N PRO A 70 -7.52 18.09 12.53
CA PRO A 70 -7.77 17.86 11.11
C PRO A 70 -6.64 18.40 10.22
N GLU A 71 -6.04 19.54 10.59
CA GLU A 71 -4.94 20.15 9.87
C GLU A 71 -3.66 19.33 9.99
N LEU A 72 -3.41 18.72 11.16
CA LEU A 72 -2.28 17.80 11.34
C LEU A 72 -2.45 16.54 10.47
N LEU A 73 -3.66 15.96 10.43
CA LEU A 73 -3.97 14.84 9.54
C LEU A 73 -3.73 15.22 8.07
N ALA A 74 -4.20 16.38 7.64
CA ALA A 74 -3.99 16.87 6.27
C ALA A 74 -2.50 17.11 5.96
N ALA A 75 -1.75 17.65 6.91
CA ALA A 75 -0.32 17.88 6.77
C ALA A 75 0.46 16.57 6.64
N LEU A 76 0.17 15.57 7.48
CA LEU A 76 0.76 14.23 7.38
C LEU A 76 0.41 13.57 6.04
N ALA A 77 -0.85 13.62 5.63
CA ALA A 77 -1.31 13.10 4.33
C ALA A 77 -0.54 13.72 3.14
N GLN A 78 -0.20 15.01 3.25
CA GLN A 78 0.57 15.70 2.23
C GLN A 78 2.06 15.37 2.30
N ALA A 79 2.64 15.30 3.50
CA ALA A 79 4.07 15.06 3.70
C ALA A 79 4.48 13.63 3.34
N GLU A 80 3.64 12.65 3.68
CA GLU A 80 3.92 11.24 3.48
C GLU A 80 3.54 10.77 2.08
N GLY A 81 2.34 11.14 1.61
CA GLY A 81 1.77 10.60 0.38
C GLY A 81 1.42 11.65 -0.67
N GLY A 82 1.72 12.93 -0.48
CA GLY A 82 1.35 13.98 -1.44
C GLY A 82 -0.15 14.09 -1.71
N GLY A 83 -1.00 13.69 -0.75
CA GLY A 83 -2.46 13.63 -0.94
C GLY A 83 -2.94 12.49 -1.86
N ASN A 84 -2.06 11.55 -2.23
CA ASN A 84 -2.39 10.39 -3.04
C ASN A 84 -2.87 9.22 -2.15
N PRO A 85 -4.15 8.78 -2.28
CA PRO A 85 -4.71 7.71 -1.45
C PRO A 85 -4.13 6.32 -1.75
N ALA A 86 -3.41 6.17 -2.86
CA ALA A 86 -2.77 4.93 -3.29
C ALA A 86 -1.24 5.09 -3.41
N ALA A 87 -0.66 6.09 -2.72
CA ALA A 87 0.78 6.30 -2.70
C ALA A 87 1.51 5.03 -2.23
N ARG A 88 2.70 4.81 -2.76
CA ARG A 88 3.53 3.65 -2.45
C ARG A 88 5.00 4.01 -2.60
N THR A 89 5.83 3.07 -2.20
CA THR A 89 7.27 3.18 -2.40
C THR A 89 7.71 2.67 -3.77
N TYR A 90 8.86 3.16 -4.23
CA TYR A 90 9.48 2.67 -5.45
C TYR A 90 9.84 1.19 -5.33
N TRP A 91 9.90 0.51 -6.47
CA TRP A 91 10.31 -0.89 -6.53
C TRP A 91 11.83 -0.99 -6.55
N GLN A 92 12.35 -2.02 -5.89
CA GLN A 92 13.78 -2.27 -5.82
C GLN A 92 14.09 -3.77 -5.82
N TRP A 93 15.31 -4.09 -6.26
CA TRP A 93 15.84 -5.45 -6.26
C TRP A 93 16.30 -5.84 -4.86
N HIS A 94 15.91 -7.03 -4.41
CA HIS A 94 16.24 -7.58 -3.09
C HIS A 94 17.02 -8.87 -3.25
N LEU A 95 18.13 -9.00 -2.53
CA LEU A 95 18.87 -10.26 -2.51
C LEU A 95 18.19 -11.23 -1.54
N THR A 96 17.41 -12.16 -2.06
CA THR A 96 16.62 -13.12 -1.28
C THR A 96 16.59 -14.49 -1.96
N TRP A 97 16.38 -15.54 -1.18
CA TRP A 97 16.17 -16.91 -1.67
C TRP A 97 14.75 -17.14 -2.17
N ASN A 98 13.80 -16.27 -1.83
CA ASN A 98 12.43 -16.34 -2.35
C ASN A 98 12.34 -15.61 -3.71
N PRO A 99 12.18 -16.32 -4.84
CA PRO A 99 12.13 -15.67 -6.15
C PRO A 99 10.93 -14.73 -6.33
N LEU A 100 9.87 -14.87 -5.52
CA LEU A 100 8.69 -13.99 -5.54
C LEU A 100 8.89 -12.66 -4.79
N GLU A 101 10.04 -12.51 -4.12
CA GLU A 101 10.43 -11.29 -3.41
C GLU A 101 11.65 -10.61 -4.02
N LEU A 102 12.18 -11.15 -5.12
CA LEU A 102 13.40 -10.67 -5.77
C LEU A 102 13.24 -9.21 -6.26
N TYR A 103 12.03 -8.86 -6.70
CA TYR A 103 11.69 -7.50 -7.12
C TYR A 103 10.37 -7.07 -6.47
N ARG A 104 10.43 -6.11 -5.55
CA ARG A 104 9.28 -5.69 -4.73
C ARG A 104 9.39 -4.23 -4.31
N PRO A 105 8.30 -3.63 -3.80
CA PRO A 105 8.35 -2.30 -3.19
C PRO A 105 9.40 -2.21 -2.08
N ALA A 106 10.02 -1.04 -1.98
CA ALA A 106 11.09 -0.79 -1.02
C ALA A 106 10.65 -0.94 0.43
N SER A 107 9.38 -0.62 0.70
CA SER A 107 8.69 -0.77 1.97
C SER A 107 7.30 -1.39 1.75
N SER A 108 6.67 -1.89 2.81
CA SER A 108 5.24 -2.20 2.79
C SER A 108 4.34 -0.97 2.92
N ALA A 109 4.92 0.21 3.13
CA ALA A 109 4.19 1.47 3.22
C ALA A 109 3.27 1.70 2.02
N VAL A 110 1.99 1.95 2.29
CA VAL A 110 0.96 2.21 1.29
C VAL A 110 -0.03 3.27 1.75
N GLY A 111 -0.62 3.95 0.78
CA GLY A 111 -1.66 4.95 0.98
C GLY A 111 -1.14 6.30 1.43
N MET A 112 -2.08 7.22 1.66
CA MET A 112 -1.79 8.65 1.88
C MET A 112 -0.91 8.94 3.10
N TYR A 113 -0.88 8.02 4.07
CA TYR A 113 -0.08 8.14 5.30
C TYR A 113 1.12 7.20 5.33
N GLN A 114 1.39 6.46 4.24
CA GLN A 114 2.53 5.54 4.12
C GLN A 114 2.65 4.56 5.31
N ILE A 115 1.51 4.09 5.83
CA ILE A 115 1.49 3.13 6.95
C ILE A 115 1.99 1.78 6.43
N THR A 116 2.93 1.18 7.15
CA THR A 116 3.47 -0.15 6.85
C THR A 116 2.56 -1.25 7.37
N ASP A 117 2.58 -2.44 6.75
CA ASP A 117 1.84 -3.62 7.24
C ASP A 117 2.03 -3.88 8.74
N GLY A 118 3.26 -3.71 9.26
CA GLY A 118 3.57 -3.91 10.68
C GLY A 118 2.92 -2.85 11.58
N THR A 119 3.03 -1.58 11.21
CA THR A 119 2.37 -0.48 11.93
C THR A 119 0.85 -0.61 11.86
N PHE A 120 0.32 -1.02 10.71
CA PHE A 120 -1.10 -1.25 10.54
C PHE A 120 -1.60 -2.40 11.43
N HIS A 121 -0.86 -3.50 11.50
CA HIS A 121 -1.19 -4.62 12.38
C HIS A 121 -1.25 -4.20 13.87
N GLU A 122 -0.36 -3.30 14.30
CA GLU A 122 -0.40 -2.76 15.66
C GLU A 122 -1.54 -1.76 15.86
N ALA A 123 -1.79 -0.90 14.87
CA ALA A 123 -2.74 0.20 14.97
C ALA A 123 -4.18 -0.24 14.76
N LYS A 124 -4.45 -1.33 14.02
CA LYS A 124 -5.81 -1.78 13.67
C LYS A 124 -6.65 -2.19 14.88
N ARG A 125 -6.07 -2.35 16.06
CA ARG A 125 -6.83 -2.50 17.31
C ARG A 125 -7.49 -1.20 17.77
N TYR A 126 -7.14 -0.06 17.18
CA TYR A 126 -7.70 1.24 17.51
C TYR A 126 -8.56 1.79 16.38
N CYS A 127 -9.53 2.62 16.74
CA CYS A 127 -10.35 3.39 15.81
C CYS A 127 -10.77 4.71 16.47
N ILE A 128 -11.35 5.60 15.68
CA ILE A 128 -11.86 6.88 16.16
C ILE A 128 -13.38 6.82 16.30
N HIS A 129 -13.87 7.01 17.52
CA HIS A 129 -15.28 7.17 17.85
C HIS A 129 -15.49 8.51 18.56
N ASP A 130 -16.39 9.36 18.06
CA ASP A 130 -16.66 10.71 18.61
C ASP A 130 -15.40 11.51 18.97
N HIS A 131 -14.43 11.55 18.05
CA HIS A 131 -13.14 12.23 18.21
C HIS A 131 -12.24 11.70 19.34
N ARG A 132 -12.46 10.45 19.77
CA ARG A 132 -11.63 9.75 20.76
C ARG A 132 -11.07 8.48 20.16
N VAL A 133 -9.84 8.16 20.55
CA VAL A 133 -9.23 6.85 20.27
C VAL A 133 -9.88 5.84 21.20
N VAL A 134 -10.46 4.78 20.64
CA VAL A 134 -11.00 3.65 21.38
C VAL A 134 -10.33 2.37 20.87
N GLU A 135 -10.22 1.38 21.74
CA GLU A 135 -9.64 0.07 21.41
C GLU A 135 -10.75 -0.89 20.94
N ASP A 136 -10.37 -1.97 20.29
CA ASP A 136 -11.28 -3.06 19.95
C ASP A 136 -11.85 -3.68 21.22
N GLY A 137 -13.03 -4.29 21.06
CA GLY A 137 -13.70 -4.93 22.17
C GLY A 137 -14.87 -5.78 21.71
N PRO A 138 -15.64 -6.31 22.68
CA PRO A 138 -16.84 -7.08 22.41
C PRO A 138 -17.82 -6.35 21.49
N TRP A 139 -18.47 -7.09 20.60
CA TRP A 139 -19.41 -6.53 19.61
C TRP A 139 -20.63 -5.84 20.25
N ASP A 140 -20.95 -6.16 21.50
CA ASP A 140 -22.03 -5.59 22.30
C ASP A 140 -21.63 -4.32 23.06
N ASN A 141 -20.36 -3.90 22.99
CA ASN A 141 -19.90 -2.63 23.54
C ASN A 141 -19.95 -1.52 22.48
N PRO A 142 -20.93 -0.59 22.53
CA PRO A 142 -21.05 0.49 21.54
C PRO A 142 -19.91 1.49 21.52
N ASN A 143 -19.04 1.47 22.54
CA ASN A 143 -17.90 2.38 22.65
C ASN A 143 -16.57 1.75 22.21
N SER A 144 -16.57 0.50 21.73
CA SER A 144 -15.37 -0.15 21.19
C SER A 144 -15.35 -0.15 19.67
N CYS A 145 -14.18 -0.42 19.10
CA CYS A 145 -14.08 -0.70 17.68
C CYS A 145 -14.68 -2.06 17.35
N TRP A 146 -15.41 -2.11 16.25
CA TRP A 146 -15.98 -3.34 15.73
C TRP A 146 -15.45 -3.64 14.34
N PHE A 147 -15.38 -4.93 14.03
CA PHE A 147 -15.00 -5.43 12.70
C PHE A 147 -13.62 -4.98 12.22
N ASN A 148 -12.69 -4.66 13.13
CA ASN A 148 -11.32 -4.29 12.77
C ASN A 148 -10.58 -5.40 11.99
N SER A 149 -11.03 -6.65 12.11
CA SER A 149 -10.52 -7.77 11.32
C SER A 149 -10.84 -7.69 9.83
N LEU A 150 -11.81 -6.85 9.41
CA LEU A 150 -12.20 -6.66 8.01
C LEU A 150 -11.36 -5.61 7.28
N TYR A 151 -10.51 -4.87 7.99
CA TYR A 151 -9.47 -4.02 7.42
C TYR A 151 -8.16 -4.80 7.28
#